data_AF-U5NGE9-F1
#
_entry.id   AF-U5NGE9-F1
#
_cell.length_a   1.000
_cell.length_b   1.000
_cell.length_c   1.000
_cell.angle_alpha   90.00
_cell.angle_beta   90.00
_cell.angle_gamma   90.00
#
_symmetry.space_group_name_H-M   'P 1'
#
loop_
_entity.id
_entity.type
_entity.pdbx_description
1 polymer ?
#
loop_
_entity_poly.entity_id
_entity_poly.type
_entity_poly.pdbx_seq_one_letter_code
_entity_poly.pdbx_strand_id
1 'polypeptide(L)'
;MFLFYSAATVATVFGALGATFLFVVSYIHWKVAFDSKNTSGLITKFLIFSCVTAILFIAGNLFDMGGTSWDFSTKGISYAMIAGNVFSFVANFLVFKLKKSNMKAAKEAGLSEQDYYLKHVAPTLSAK
;
A
#
# COMPACT_ATOMS: atom_id res chain seq x y z
N MET A 1 42.66 2.84 5.19
CA MET A 1 41.73 3.99 5.26
C MET A 1 40.42 3.55 4.63
N PHE A 2 39.60 2.82 5.40
CA PHE A 2 38.25 2.41 5.02
C PHE A 2 37.31 3.36 5.74
N LEU A 3 36.43 4.09 5.03
CA LEU A 3 35.22 4.80 5.51
C LEU A 3 34.93 6.02 4.60
N PHE A 4 34.60 5.80 3.33
CA PHE A 4 33.87 6.79 2.54
C PHE A 4 32.82 6.07 1.68
N TYR A 5 31.81 5.48 2.32
CA TYR A 5 30.52 5.38 1.65
C TYR A 5 29.92 6.77 1.67
N SER A 6 29.80 7.40 0.50
CA SER A 6 29.16 8.72 0.40
C SER A 6 27.72 8.62 0.92
N ALA A 7 27.21 9.68 1.57
CA ALA A 7 25.81 9.72 2.02
C ALA A 7 24.82 9.41 0.90
N ALA A 8 25.17 9.74 -0.36
CA ALA A 8 24.39 9.42 -1.54
C ALA A 8 24.29 7.90 -1.80
N THR A 9 25.38 7.15 -1.62
CA THR A 9 25.38 5.69 -1.75
C THR A 9 24.51 5.04 -0.68
N VAL A 10 24.59 5.54 0.56
CA VAL A 10 23.74 5.06 1.66
C VAL A 10 22.27 5.35 1.36
N ALA A 11 21.93 6.58 0.98
CA ALA A 11 20.57 6.96 0.59
C ALA A 11 20.02 6.09 -0.55
N THR A 12 20.86 5.73 -1.53
CA THR A 12 20.50 4.85 -2.64
C THR A 12 20.08 3.46 -2.18
N VAL A 13 20.89 2.84 -1.31
CA VAL A 13 20.61 1.50 -0.78
C VAL A 13 19.34 1.52 0.06
N PHE A 14 19.17 2.50 0.95
CA PHE A 14 17.95 2.62 1.76
C PHE A 14 16.71 2.93 0.92
N GLY A 15 16.83 3.72 -0.16
CA GLY A 15 15.75 3.98 -1.10
C GLY A 15 15.29 2.70 -1.82
N ALA A 16 16.23 1.91 -2.33
CA ALA A 16 15.93 0.64 -2.99
C ALA A 16 15.30 -0.39 -2.04
N LEU A 17 15.83 -0.50 -0.81
CA LEU A 17 15.24 -1.36 0.22
C LEU A 17 13.83 -0.88 0.58
N GLY A 18 13.65 0.43 0.80
CA GLY A 18 12.35 1.04 1.09
C GLY A 18 11.30 0.73 0.02
N ALA A 19 11.64 0.88 -1.26
CA ALA A 19 10.76 0.54 -2.37
C ALA A 19 10.37 -0.95 -2.38
N THR A 20 11.33 -1.84 -2.10
CA THR A 20 11.10 -3.29 -2.05
C THR A 20 10.16 -3.67 -0.91
N PHE A 21 10.41 -3.15 0.30
CA PHE A 21 9.51 -3.38 1.45
C PHE A 21 8.11 -2.82 1.20
N LEU A 22 8.01 -1.64 0.58
CA LEU A 22 6.72 -1.04 0.24
C LEU A 22 5.92 -1.96 -0.69
N PHE A 23 6.58 -2.54 -1.71
CA PHE A 23 5.94 -3.50 -2.61
C PHE A 23 5.43 -4.74 -1.86
N VAL A 24 6.30 -5.37 -1.06
CA VAL A 24 5.98 -6.59 -0.30
C VAL A 24 4.83 -6.35 0.68
N VAL A 25 4.90 -5.28 1.48
CA VAL A 25 3.86 -4.95 2.47
C VAL A 25 2.54 -4.62 1.78
N SER A 26 2.56 -3.88 0.67
CA SER A 26 1.35 -3.57 -0.11
C SER A 26 0.69 -4.84 -0.66
N TYR A 27 1.50 -5.76 -1.19
CA TYR A 27 1.02 -7.06 -1.68
C TYR A 27 0.41 -7.90 -0.55
N ILE A 28 1.12 -8.06 0.58
CA ILE A 28 0.63 -8.83 1.73
C ILE A 28 -0.66 -8.21 2.27
N HIS A 29 -0.72 -6.89 2.43
CA HIS A 29 -1.91 -6.20 2.93
C HIS A 29 -3.13 -6.45 2.04
N TRP A 30 -2.98 -6.28 0.73
CA TRP A 30 -4.05 -6.55 -0.22
C TRP A 30 -4.44 -8.03 -0.22
N LYS A 31 -3.47 -8.94 -0.27
CA LYS A 31 -3.71 -10.39 -0.30
C LYS A 31 -4.45 -10.86 0.95
N VAL A 32 -4.00 -10.49 2.13
CA VAL A 32 -4.64 -10.86 3.40
C VAL A 32 -6.07 -10.34 3.46
N ALA A 33 -6.29 -9.07 3.10
CA ALA A 33 -7.65 -8.50 3.08
C ALA A 33 -8.54 -9.20 2.06
N PHE A 34 -8.01 -9.55 0.88
CA PHE A 34 -8.78 -10.17 -0.19
C PHE A 34 -9.08 -11.65 0.08
N ASP A 35 -8.13 -12.39 0.64
CA ASP A 35 -8.29 -13.82 0.94
C ASP A 35 -9.17 -14.01 2.17
N SER A 36 -8.91 -13.26 3.25
CA SER A 36 -9.71 -13.38 4.48
C SER A 36 -11.09 -12.74 4.36
N LYS A 37 -11.29 -11.82 3.40
CA LYS A 37 -12.44 -10.91 3.29
C LYS A 37 -12.74 -10.11 4.57
N ASN A 38 -11.88 -10.17 5.57
CA ASN A 38 -12.09 -9.56 6.87
C ASN A 38 -11.51 -8.14 6.86
N THR A 39 -12.40 -7.14 6.92
CA THR A 39 -12.01 -5.73 6.98
C THR A 39 -12.41 -5.05 8.27
N SER A 40 -12.99 -5.79 9.23
CA SER A 40 -13.60 -5.23 10.45
C SER A 40 -12.61 -4.42 11.30
N GLY A 41 -11.35 -4.87 11.41
CA GLY A 41 -10.29 -4.16 12.13
C GLY A 41 -9.64 -2.98 11.38
N LEU A 42 -9.97 -2.76 10.10
CA LEU A 42 -9.36 -1.71 9.30
C LEU A 42 -10.08 -0.37 9.50
N ILE A 43 -9.33 0.72 9.66
CA ILE A 43 -9.89 2.06 9.82
C ILE A 43 -10.05 2.71 8.44
N THR A 44 -11.28 3.09 8.06
CA THR A 44 -11.56 3.69 6.74
C THR A 44 -10.75 4.96 6.47
N LYS A 45 -10.59 5.83 7.48
CA LYS A 45 -9.78 7.05 7.37
C LYS A 45 -8.31 6.72 7.09
N PHE A 46 -7.77 5.68 7.72
CA PHE A 46 -6.40 5.25 7.48
C PHE A 46 -6.20 4.85 6.02
N LEU A 47 -7.08 4.01 5.46
CA LEU A 47 -6.99 3.59 4.05
C LEU A 47 -7.04 4.77 3.07
N ILE A 48 -7.90 5.76 3.34
CA ILE A 48 -7.99 6.99 2.52
C ILE A 48 -6.67 7.77 2.61
N PHE A 49 -6.17 8.02 3.82
CA PHE A 49 -4.91 8.74 3.99
C PHE A 49 -3.73 8.00 3.37
N SER A 50 -3.67 6.66 3.47
CA SER A 50 -2.66 5.86 2.78
C SER A 50 -2.69 6.04 1.26
N CYS A 51 -3.88 6.13 0.65
CA CYS A 51 -4.02 6.42 -0.78
C CYS A 51 -3.52 7.83 -1.12
N VAL A 52 -3.89 8.84 -0.32
CA VAL A 52 -3.44 10.23 -0.52
C VAL A 52 -1.92 10.34 -0.38
N THR A 53 -1.35 9.72 0.66
CA THR A 53 0.09 9.65 0.88
C THR A 53 0.80 9.03 -0.32
N ALA A 54 0.32 7.90 -0.83
CA ALA A 54 0.91 7.28 -2.02
C ALA A 54 0.89 8.21 -3.24
N ILE A 55 -0.20 8.92 -3.49
CA ILE A 55 -0.30 9.91 -4.58
C ILE A 55 0.72 11.05 -4.39
N LEU A 56 0.84 11.59 -3.16
CA LEU A 56 1.80 12.66 -2.87
C LEU A 56 3.24 12.21 -3.09
N PHE A 57 3.59 10.98 -2.69
CA PHE A 57 4.91 10.41 -2.95
C PHE A 57 5.16 10.18 -4.45
N ILE A 58 4.17 9.72 -5.22
CA ILE A 58 4.28 9.61 -6.69
C ILE A 58 4.55 10.99 -7.29
N ALA A 59 3.74 12.00 -6.95
CA ALA A 59 3.91 13.35 -7.46
C ALA A 59 5.28 13.93 -7.10
N GLY A 60 5.73 13.77 -5.84
CA GLY A 60 7.04 14.24 -5.39
C GLY A 60 8.19 13.63 -6.18
N ASN A 61 8.16 12.32 -6.43
CA ASN A 61 9.19 11.64 -7.24
C ASN A 61 9.14 12.07 -8.71
N LEU A 62 7.96 12.35 -9.28
CA LEU A 62 7.84 12.86 -10.65
C LEU A 62 8.43 14.27 -10.79
N PHE A 63 8.22 15.15 -9.80
CA PHE A 63 8.84 16.48 -9.79
C PHE A 63 10.36 16.42 -9.67
N ASP A 64 10.88 15.54 -8.80
CA ASP A 64 12.32 15.33 -8.61
C ASP A 64 13.00 14.85 -9.91
N MET A 65 12.30 14.04 -10.69
CA MET A 65 12.78 13.56 -11.98
C MET A 65 12.85 14.64 -13.08
N GLY A 66 12.17 15.77 -12.92
CA GLY A 66 12.16 16.89 -13.87
C GLY A 66 13.43 17.75 -13.87
N GLY A 67 14.39 17.49 -12.95
CA GLY A 67 15.68 18.16 -12.89
C GLY A 67 16.62 17.83 -14.06
N THR A 68 17.48 18.80 -14.42
CA THR A 68 18.30 18.85 -15.65
C THR A 68 19.51 17.89 -15.71
N SER A 69 19.85 17.17 -14.64
CA SER A 69 20.93 16.17 -14.66
C SER A 69 20.38 14.74 -14.73
N TRP A 70 20.78 13.99 -15.76
CA TRP A 70 20.47 12.56 -15.89
C TRP A 70 21.54 11.72 -15.20
N ASP A 71 21.31 11.39 -13.93
CA ASP A 71 22.07 10.36 -13.21
C ASP A 71 21.20 9.11 -13.06
N PHE A 72 21.70 7.99 -13.58
CA PHE A 72 20.98 6.71 -13.64
C PHE A 72 20.74 6.13 -12.25
N SER A 73 21.64 6.39 -11.29
CA SER A 73 21.56 5.84 -9.93
C SER A 73 20.45 6.50 -9.12
N THR A 74 20.33 7.82 -9.20
CA THR A 74 19.29 8.61 -8.52
C THR A 74 17.93 8.46 -9.18
N LYS A 75 17.84 8.57 -10.52
CA LYS A 75 16.56 8.40 -11.23
C LYS A 75 16.00 6.97 -11.13
N GLY A 76 16.86 5.96 -11.05
CA GLY A 76 16.44 4.56 -10.87
C GLY A 76 15.67 4.33 -9.56
N ILE A 77 16.10 4.96 -8.47
CA ILE A 77 15.39 4.92 -7.18
C ILE A 77 14.05 5.64 -7.30
N SER A 78 13.99 6.80 -7.95
CA SER A 78 12.74 7.55 -8.14
C SER A 78 11.71 6.71 -8.90
N TYR A 79 12.12 6.00 -9.97
CA TYR A 79 11.24 5.05 -10.66
C TYR A 79 10.76 3.90 -9.76
N ALA A 80 11.66 3.30 -8.97
CA ALA A 80 11.30 2.24 -8.04
C ALA A 80 10.31 2.72 -6.96
N MET A 81 10.51 3.94 -6.46
CA MET A 81 9.62 4.58 -5.49
C MET A 81 8.26 4.91 -6.10
N ILE A 82 8.21 5.41 -7.35
CA ILE A 82 6.96 5.62 -8.08
C ILE A 82 6.22 4.29 -8.23
N ALA A 83 6.90 3.25 -8.73
CA ALA A 83 6.29 1.94 -8.89
C ALA A 83 5.76 1.40 -7.55
N GLY A 84 6.57 1.40 -6.50
CA GLY A 84 6.16 0.96 -5.17
C GLY A 84 4.95 1.72 -4.63
N ASN A 85 4.88 3.03 -4.83
CA ASN A 85 3.73 3.84 -4.39
C ASN A 85 2.50 3.63 -5.27
N VAL A 86 2.64 3.35 -6.57
CA VAL A 86 1.51 2.95 -7.43
C VAL A 86 0.92 1.63 -6.92
N PHE A 87 1.76 0.64 -6.62
CA PHE A 87 1.31 -0.63 -6.05
C PHE A 87 0.64 -0.43 -4.68
N SER A 88 1.22 0.41 -3.82
CA SER A 88 0.63 0.78 -2.53
C SER A 88 -0.73 1.45 -2.69
N PHE A 89 -0.85 2.40 -3.63
CA PHE A 89 -2.12 3.06 -3.93
C PHE A 89 -3.18 2.04 -4.37
N VAL A 90 -2.84 1.18 -5.34
CA VAL A 90 -3.77 0.16 -5.86
C VAL A 90 -4.19 -0.80 -4.74
N ALA A 91 -3.24 -1.31 -3.95
CA ALA A 91 -3.53 -2.20 -2.83
C ALA A 91 -4.50 -1.55 -1.82
N ASN A 92 -4.17 -0.36 -1.32
CA ASN A 92 -5.01 0.36 -0.36
C ASN A 92 -6.38 0.72 -0.94
N PHE A 93 -6.45 1.10 -2.21
CA PHE A 93 -7.71 1.41 -2.89
C PHE A 93 -8.61 0.19 -3.03
N LEU A 94 -8.05 -0.97 -3.39
CA LEU A 94 -8.81 -2.23 -3.48
C LEU A 94 -9.32 -2.66 -2.10
N VAL A 95 -8.48 -2.57 -1.06
CA VAL A 95 -8.89 -2.86 0.33
C VAL A 95 -9.97 -1.89 0.80
N PHE A 96 -9.87 -0.61 0.46
CA PHE A 96 -10.90 0.39 0.74
C PHE A 96 -12.23 0.04 0.06
N LYS A 97 -12.22 -0.36 -1.21
CA LYS A 97 -13.44 -0.80 -1.90
C LYS A 97 -14.06 -2.03 -1.24
N LEU A 98 -13.25 -3.01 -0.87
CA LEU A 98 -13.71 -4.19 -0.14
C LEU A 98 -14.34 -3.79 1.19
N LYS A 99 -13.67 -2.94 1.98
CA LYS A 99 -14.20 -2.46 3.25
C LYS A 99 -15.52 -1.73 3.08
N LYS A 100 -15.63 -0.84 2.11
CA LYS A 100 -16.88 -0.12 1.82
C LYS A 100 -18.02 -1.08 1.45
N SER A 101 -17.71 -2.13 0.69
CA SER A 101 -18.68 -3.19 0.36
C SER A 101 -19.14 -3.94 1.61
N ASN A 102 -18.22 -4.36 2.47
CA ASN A 102 -18.53 -5.08 3.71
C ASN A 102 -19.34 -4.21 4.68
N MET A 103 -18.97 -2.94 4.84
CA MET A 103 -19.73 -1.99 5.66
C MET A 103 -21.16 -1.79 5.13
N LYS A 104 -21.34 -1.73 3.80
CA LYS A 104 -22.66 -1.62 3.18
C LYS A 104 -23.50 -2.88 3.46
N ALA A 105 -22.94 -4.07 3.22
CA ALA A 105 -23.63 -5.33 3.44
C ALA A 105 -23.99 -5.55 4.92
N ALA A 106 -23.08 -5.20 5.84
CA ALA A 106 -23.35 -5.24 7.28
C ALA A 106 -24.49 -4.30 7.67
N LYS A 107 -24.50 -3.08 7.14
CA LYS A 107 -25.57 -2.10 7.37
C LYS A 107 -26.92 -2.58 6.82
N GLU A 108 -26.94 -3.20 5.64
CA GLU A 108 -28.15 -3.77 5.04
C GLU A 108 -28.67 -4.97 5.85
N ALA A 109 -27.79 -5.73 6.49
CA ALA A 109 -28.15 -6.81 7.40
C ALA A 109 -28.49 -6.35 8.83
N GLY A 110 -28.35 -5.05 9.14
CA GLY A 110 -28.54 -4.52 10.50
C GLY A 110 -27.50 -5.01 11.52
N LEU A 111 -26.31 -5.40 11.07
CA LEU A 111 -25.23 -5.95 11.89
C LEU A 111 -24.01 -5.02 11.92
N SER A 112 -23.16 -5.19 12.93
CA SER A 112 -21.81 -4.65 12.88
C SER A 112 -20.99 -5.35 11.77
N GLU A 113 -19.95 -4.69 11.25
CA GLU A 113 -19.08 -5.29 10.22
C GLU A 113 -18.41 -6.59 10.70
N GLN A 114 -18.04 -6.65 11.98
CA GLN A 114 -17.45 -7.83 12.61
C GLN A 114 -18.47 -8.97 12.73
N ASP A 115 -19.70 -8.67 13.19
CA ASP A 115 -20.75 -9.69 13.32
C ASP A 115 -21.19 -10.21 11.96
N TYR A 116 -21.27 -9.32 10.96
CA TYR A 116 -21.54 -9.69 9.58
C TYR A 116 -20.48 -10.64 9.04
N TYR A 117 -19.20 -10.33 9.29
CA TYR A 117 -18.09 -11.20 8.89
C TYR A 117 -18.22 -12.61 9.49
N LEU A 118 -18.41 -12.70 10.81
CA LEU A 118 -18.50 -13.98 11.51
C LEU A 118 -19.72 -14.81 11.11
N LYS A 119 -20.87 -14.17 10.89
CA LYS A 119 -22.15 -14.86 10.61
C LYS A 119 -22.33 -15.20 9.13
N HIS A 120 -21.82 -14.38 8.20
CA HIS A 120 -22.13 -14.51 6.78
C HIS A 120 -20.92 -14.75 5.88
N VAL A 121 -19.72 -14.26 6.24
CA VAL A 121 -18.56 -14.33 5.36
C VAL A 121 -17.64 -15.49 5.73
N ALA A 122 -17.20 -15.58 6.98
CA ALA A 122 -16.28 -16.62 7.46
C ALA A 122 -16.76 -18.06 7.14
N PRO A 123 -18.05 -18.42 7.30
CA PRO A 123 -18.54 -19.77 6.97
C PRO A 123 -18.40 -20.13 5.48
N THR A 124 -18.44 -19.13 4.59
CA THR A 124 -18.29 -19.35 3.14
C THR A 124 -16.84 -19.56 2.72
N LEU A 125 -15.88 -19.17 3.57
CA LEU A 125 -14.46 -19.31 3.33
C LEU A 125 -13.94 -20.67 3.82
N SER A 126 -14.51 -21.24 4.88
CA SER A 126 -14.14 -22.59 5.37
C SER A 126 -14.69 -23.73 4.51
N ALA A 127 -15.66 -23.43 3.64
CA ALA A 127 -16.26 -24.40 2.72
C ALA A 127 -15.48 -24.56 1.39
N LYS A 128 -14.35 -23.86 1.23
CA LYS A 128 -13.42 -23.98 0.11
C LYS A 128 -12.14 -24.67 0.55
#